data_AF-A0AAD1SW12-F1
#
_entry.id   AF-A0AAD1SW12-F1
#
_cell.length_a   1.000
_cell.length_b   1.000
_cell.length_c   1.000
_cell.angle_alpha   90.00
_cell.angle_beta   90.00
_cell.angle_gamma   90.00
#
_symmetry.space_group_name_H-M   'P 1'
#
loop_
_entity.id
_entity.type
_entity.pdbx_description
1 polymer ?
#
loop_
_entity_poly.entity_id
_entity_poly.type
_entity_poly.pdbx_seq_one_letter_code
_entity_poly.pdbx_strand_id
1 'polypeptide(L)'
;MTWSDHAPVRTTFQTLHPAQGRGLWRLNESALRNEEMSKLIAKALSDYFSDNTQQDVRTSTTWLAHKVVIRGLFIQIGARARSKIGVDTSIIERQIG
;
A
#
# COMPACT_ATOMS: atom_id res chain seq x y z
N MET A 1 5.25 3.00 -38.00
CA MET A 1 4.20 2.89 -36.95
C MET A 1 4.13 1.43 -36.54
N THR A 2 4.55 1.09 -35.33
CA THR A 2 4.51 -0.28 -34.81
C THR A 2 3.20 -0.45 -34.05
N TRP A 3 2.26 -1.20 -34.63
CA TRP A 3 1.03 -1.58 -33.95
C TRP A 3 1.38 -2.70 -32.97
N SER A 4 1.06 -2.51 -31.69
CA SER A 4 1.28 -3.55 -30.68
C SER A 4 0.18 -4.61 -30.82
N ASP A 5 0.56 -5.87 -31.02
CA ASP A 5 -0.35 -7.04 -31.06
C ASP A 5 -0.94 -7.39 -29.67
N HIS A 6 -0.69 -6.57 -28.65
CA HIS A 6 -1.24 -6.77 -27.31
C HIS A 6 -2.64 -6.16 -27.22
N ALA A 7 -3.67 -7.00 -27.38
CA ALA A 7 -5.06 -6.63 -27.09
C ALA A 7 -5.26 -6.44 -25.57
N PRO A 8 -5.97 -5.39 -25.13
CA PRO A 8 -6.23 -5.17 -23.71
C PRO A 8 -7.17 -6.25 -23.16
N VAL A 9 -6.69 -7.00 -22.17
CA VAL A 9 -7.51 -7.97 -21.43
C VAL A 9 -8.19 -7.27 -20.27
N ARG A 10 -9.53 -7.32 -20.25
CA ARG A 10 -10.34 -6.78 -19.15
C ARG A 10 -10.96 -7.93 -18.36
N THR A 11 -10.68 -7.97 -17.06
CA THR A 11 -11.26 -8.97 -16.15
C THR A 11 -12.06 -8.24 -15.07
N THR A 12 -13.28 -8.70 -14.80
CA THR A 12 -14.12 -8.17 -13.72
C THR A 12 -14.23 -9.22 -12.63
N PHE A 13 -13.85 -8.86 -11.41
CA PHE A 13 -13.94 -9.75 -10.25
C PHE A 13 -15.14 -9.34 -9.40
N GLN A 14 -16.02 -10.29 -9.10
CA GLN A 14 -17.13 -10.08 -8.18
C GLN A 14 -16.73 -10.64 -6.81
N THR A 15 -16.52 -9.75 -5.84
CA THR A 15 -16.18 -10.15 -4.47
C THR A 15 -17.44 -10.70 -3.80
N LEU A 16 -17.54 -12.04 -3.70
CA LEU A 16 -18.70 -12.75 -3.16
C LEU A 16 -19.02 -12.41 -1.69
N HIS A 17 -18.03 -11.92 -0.95
CA HIS A 17 -18.19 -11.48 0.43
C HIS A 17 -17.42 -10.16 0.63
N PRO A 18 -18.07 -8.98 0.56
CA PRO A 18 -17.44 -7.77 1.06
C PRO A 18 -17.11 -8.05 2.52
N ALA A 19 -15.84 -7.91 2.90
CA ALA A 19 -15.42 -8.20 4.25
C ALA A 19 -16.13 -7.23 5.22
N GLN A 20 -17.14 -7.73 5.91
CA GLN A 20 -17.93 -6.99 6.90
C GLN A 20 -17.52 -7.46 8.30
N GLY A 21 -17.01 -6.53 9.12
CA GLY A 21 -16.59 -6.81 10.49
C GLY A 21 -15.79 -5.67 11.14
N ARG A 22 -15.87 -5.57 12.47
CA ARG A 22 -14.99 -4.69 13.27
C ARG A 22 -13.55 -5.23 13.19
N GLY A 23 -12.56 -4.36 12.98
CA GLY A 23 -11.15 -4.74 12.87
C GLY A 23 -10.60 -4.86 11.44
N LEU A 24 -11.40 -4.54 10.41
CA LEU A 24 -10.88 -4.47 9.05
C LEU A 24 -10.07 -3.20 8.82
N TRP A 25 -8.77 -3.39 8.59
CA TRP A 25 -7.93 -2.32 8.07
C TRP A 25 -8.36 -1.97 6.64
N ARG A 26 -8.50 -0.68 6.37
CA ARG A 26 -8.74 -0.13 5.03
C ARG A 26 -7.51 0.66 4.60
N LEU A 27 -7.14 0.50 3.33
CA LEU A 27 -6.08 1.29 2.73
C LEU A 27 -6.49 2.77 2.73
N ASN A 28 -5.61 3.64 3.23
CA ASN A 28 -5.81 5.07 3.10
C ASN A 28 -5.44 5.49 1.68
N GLU A 29 -6.43 5.65 0.80
CA GLU A 29 -6.23 6.02 -0.59
C GLU A 29 -5.56 7.39 -0.78
N SER A 30 -5.65 8.29 0.21
CA SER A 30 -4.95 9.58 0.12
C SER A 30 -3.42 9.40 0.17
N ALA A 31 -2.92 8.33 0.79
CA ALA A 31 -1.50 7.99 0.77
C ALA A 31 -1.00 7.63 -0.63
N LEU A 32 -1.88 7.13 -1.52
CA LEU A 32 -1.52 6.83 -2.91
C LEU A 32 -1.40 8.08 -3.78
N ARG A 33 -2.04 9.19 -3.38
CA ARG A 33 -1.97 10.47 -4.09
C ARG A 33 -0.71 11.26 -3.77
N ASN A 34 0.00 10.89 -2.71
CA ASN A 34 1.28 11.49 -2.37
C ASN A 34 2.40 10.84 -3.17
N GLU A 35 3.08 11.62 -4.01
CA GLU A 35 4.13 11.13 -4.91
C GLU A 35 5.32 10.53 -4.18
N GLU A 36 5.73 11.12 -3.05
CA GLU A 36 6.83 10.61 -2.22
C GLU A 36 6.48 9.24 -1.62
N MET A 37 5.25 9.08 -1.14
CA MET A 37 4.76 7.80 -0.64
C MET A 37 4.66 6.76 -1.75
N SER A 38 4.18 7.14 -2.93
CA SER A 38 4.11 6.26 -4.09
C SER A 38 5.50 5.75 -4.50
N LYS A 39 6.50 6.63 -4.55
CA LYS A 39 7.90 6.26 -4.81
C LYS A 39 8.45 5.30 -3.76
N LEU A 40 8.17 5.55 -2.48
CA LEU A 40 8.60 4.68 -1.39
C LEU A 40 7.99 3.28 -1.49
N ILE A 41 6.69 3.19 -1.80
CA ILE A 41 5.99 1.91 -1.97
C ILE A 41 6.50 1.17 -3.22
N ALA A 42 6.70 1.88 -4.33
CA ALA A 42 7.25 1.30 -5.55
C ALA A 42 8.66 0.73 -5.33
N LYS A 43 9.51 1.46 -4.60
CA LYS A 43 10.83 0.96 -4.20
C LYS A 43 10.71 -0.29 -3.32
N ALA A 44 9.86 -0.26 -2.29
CA ALA A 44 9.68 -1.40 -1.39
C ALA A 44 9.16 -2.65 -2.12
N LEU A 45 8.29 -2.48 -3.12
CA LEU A 45 7.85 -3.57 -4.00
C LEU A 45 9.01 -4.13 -4.82
N SER A 46 9.81 -3.26 -5.45
CA SER A 46 10.97 -3.65 -6.25
C SER A 46 12.00 -4.41 -5.42
N ASP A 47 12.37 -3.87 -4.26
CA ASP A 47 13.31 -4.50 -3.32
C ASP A 47 12.78 -5.88 -2.89
N TYR A 48 11.49 -5.96 -2.50
CA TYR A 48 10.89 -7.22 -2.07
C TYR A 48 10.98 -8.31 -3.14
N PHE A 49 10.58 -8.02 -4.38
CA PHE A 49 10.64 -9.03 -5.44
C PHE A 49 12.07 -9.33 -5.89
N SER A 50 12.99 -8.35 -5.85
CA SER A 50 14.42 -8.61 -6.09
C SER A 50 14.97 -9.63 -5.09
N ASP A 51 14.62 -9.49 -3.81
CA ASP A 51 15.20 -10.30 -2.74
C ASP A 51 14.49 -11.65 -2.56
N ASN A 52 13.21 -11.75 -2.92
CA ASN A 52 12.35 -12.90 -2.58
C ASN A 52 11.89 -13.73 -3.79
N THR A 53 12.34 -13.41 -5.01
CA THR A 53 12.06 -14.22 -6.20
C THR A 53 13.16 -15.28 -6.36
N GLN A 54 13.17 -16.27 -5.46
CA GLN A 54 14.03 -17.45 -5.55
C GLN A 54 13.23 -18.66 -6.10
N GLN A 55 13.90 -19.59 -6.79
CA GLN A 55 13.27 -20.76 -7.40
C GLN A 55 12.59 -21.70 -6.40
N ASP A 56 13.04 -21.71 -5.14
CA ASP A 56 12.57 -22.66 -4.12
C ASP A 56 11.30 -22.22 -3.39
N VAL A 57 10.81 -20.99 -3.63
CA VAL A 57 9.60 -20.48 -2.98
C VAL A 57 8.45 -20.48 -3.99
N ARG A 58 7.33 -21.10 -3.60
CA ARG A 58 6.10 -21.06 -4.41
C ARG A 58 5.67 -19.61 -4.65
N THR A 59 5.36 -19.27 -5.90
CA THR A 59 4.89 -17.93 -6.30
C THR A 59 3.70 -17.46 -5.47
N SER A 60 2.80 -18.37 -5.07
CA SER A 60 1.66 -18.05 -4.20
C SER A 60 2.09 -17.59 -2.81
N THR A 61 3.16 -18.16 -2.25
CA THR A 61 3.73 -17.77 -0.96
C THR A 61 4.35 -16.38 -1.06
N THR A 62 5.19 -16.13 -2.06
CA THR A 62 5.75 -14.80 -2.35
C THR A 62 4.64 -13.77 -2.57
N TRP A 63 3.57 -14.15 -3.28
CA TRP A 63 2.40 -13.31 -3.49
C TRP A 63 1.64 -13.02 -2.19
N LEU A 64 1.49 -13.98 -1.28
CA LEU A 64 0.83 -13.72 0.00
C LEU A 64 1.69 -12.83 0.90
N ALA A 65 2.99 -13.11 0.97
CA ALA A 65 3.92 -12.39 1.82
C ALA A 65 4.11 -10.93 1.38
N HIS A 66 4.25 -10.64 0.09
CA HIS A 66 4.39 -9.24 -0.36
C HIS A 66 3.14 -8.41 0.00
N LYS A 67 1.92 -8.97 -0.09
CA LYS A 67 0.69 -8.26 0.31
C LYS A 67 0.73 -7.86 1.79
N VAL A 68 1.24 -8.74 2.65
CA VAL A 68 1.38 -8.46 4.09
C VAL A 68 2.41 -7.38 4.33
N VAL A 69 3.57 -7.44 3.67
CA VAL A 69 4.63 -6.43 3.76
C VAL A 69 4.11 -5.04 3.37
N ILE A 70 3.47 -4.94 2.21
CA ILE A 70 2.94 -3.67 1.70
C ILE A 70 1.83 -3.14 2.59
N ARG A 71 0.95 -4.00 3.12
CA ARG A 71 -0.06 -3.59 4.11
C ARG A 71 0.59 -3.00 5.36
N GLY A 72 1.64 -3.63 5.89
CA GLY A 72 2.41 -3.12 7.03
C GLY A 72 2.99 -1.72 6.78
N LEU A 73 3.58 -1.53 5.60
CA LEU A 73 4.07 -0.22 5.14
C LEU A 73 2.97 0.85 5.14
N PHE A 74 1.80 0.55 4.57
CA PHE A 74 0.69 1.50 4.58
C PHE A 74 0.15 1.80 5.98
N ILE A 75 0.11 0.81 6.87
CA ILE A 75 -0.25 1.01 8.29
C ILE A 75 0.73 1.98 8.95
N GLN A 76 2.03 1.76 8.75
CA GLN A 76 3.10 2.59 9.30
C GLN A 76 3.03 4.03 8.78
N ILE A 77 2.83 4.21 7.48
CA ILE A 77 2.65 5.53 6.85
C ILE A 77 1.45 6.25 7.46
N GLY A 78 0.31 5.57 7.56
CA GLY A 78 -0.90 6.13 8.15
C GLY A 78 -0.72 6.50 9.62
N ALA A 79 0.00 5.68 10.40
CA ALA A 79 0.32 5.98 11.80
C ALA A 79 1.19 7.24 11.93
N ARG A 80 2.26 7.34 11.14
CA ARG A 80 3.15 8.51 11.12
C ARG A 80 2.41 9.79 10.73
N ALA A 81 1.50 9.72 9.76
CA ALA A 81 0.69 10.86 9.37
C ALA A 81 -0.19 11.37 10.52
N ARG A 82 -0.84 10.46 11.27
CA ARG A 82 -1.64 10.82 12.46
C ARG A 82 -0.80 11.44 13.57
N SER A 83 0.40 10.91 13.82
CA SER A 83 1.31 11.46 14.83
C SER A 83 1.74 12.89 14.50
N LYS A 84 2.05 13.20 13.23
CA LYS A 84 2.40 14.57 12.81
C LYS A 84 1.27 15.56 13.03
N ILE A 85 0.03 15.19 12.66
CA ILE A 85 -1.16 16.02 12.86
C ILE A 85 -1.39 16.31 14.35
N GLY A 86 -1.25 15.30 15.22
CA GLY A 86 -1.39 15.48 16.67
C GLY A 86 -0.36 16.44 17.27
N VAL A 87 0.89 16.37 16.79
CA VAL A 87 1.95 17.31 17.21
C VAL A 87 1.64 18.73 16.77
N ASP A 88 1.24 18.93 15.51
CA ASP A 88 0.95 20.27 14.96
C ASP A 88 -0.21 20.95 15.70
N THR A 89 -1.26 20.18 16.00
CA THR A 89 -2.43 20.68 16.76
C THR A 89 -2.05 21.09 18.17
N SER A 90 -1.19 20.31 18.85
CA SER A 90 -0.71 20.64 20.20
C SER A 90 0.20 21.87 20.28
N ILE A 91 0.93 22.18 19.20
CA ILE A 91 1.75 23.40 19.09
C ILE A 91 0.85 24.62 18.92
N ILE A 92 -0.16 24.53 18.05
CA ILE A 92 -1.14 25.59 17.85
C ILE A 92 -1.87 25.89 19.16
N GLU A 93 -2.40 24.88 19.85
CA GLU A 93 -3.10 25.05 21.14
C GLU A 93 -2.23 25.73 22.23
N ARG A 94 -0.92 25.46 22.25
CA ARG A 94 0.04 26.13 23.14
C ARG A 94 0.34 27.59 22.79
N GLN A 95 0.08 28.02 21.56
CA GLN A 95 0.34 29.39 21.11
C GLN A 95 -0.86 30.33 21.29
N ILE A 96 -2.05 29.79 21.56
CA ILE A 96 -3.28 30.57 21.77
C ILE A 96 -3.69 30.67 23.25
N GLY A 97 -3.05 29.91 24.14
CA GLY A 97 -3.22 29.99 25.60
C GLY A 97 -2.02 30.63 26.27
#